data_AF-A0A7C2C2U2-F1
#
_entry.id   AF-A0A7C2C2U2-F1
#
_cell.length_a   1.000
_cell.length_b   1.000
_cell.length_c   1.000
_cell.angle_alpha   90.00
_cell.angle_beta   90.00
_cell.angle_gamma   90.00
#
_symmetry.space_group_name_H-M   'P 1'
#
loop_
_entity.id
_entity.type
_entity.pdbx_description
1 polymer ?
#
loop_
_entity_poly.entity_id
_entity_poly.type
_entity_poly.pdbx_seq_one_letter_code
_entity_poly.pdbx_strand_id
1 'polypeptide(L)'
;MVEFFLKSFLTLFVVMDPVGLVPVFLALAGGRSPREQARIARKAVLVAGGLLTFFFFFGRELLAYLGISLDALRVAGGILLFRIATEMVFAHHERETEEEAKEALERADISVFPLAIPLIAG
;
A
#
# COMPACT_ATOMS: atom_id res chain seq x y z
N MET A 1 -23.16 5.91 -16.55
CA MET A 1 -22.25 4.74 -16.46
C MET A 1 -20.80 5.15 -16.68
N VAL A 2 -20.47 5.81 -17.80
CA VAL A 2 -19.10 6.31 -18.09
C VAL A 2 -18.59 7.29 -17.03
N GLU A 3 -19.42 8.24 -16.58
CA GLU A 3 -19.02 9.20 -15.53
C GLU A 3 -18.67 8.52 -14.20
N PHE A 4 -19.49 7.55 -13.76
CA PHE A 4 -19.23 6.78 -12.54
C PHE A 4 -17.94 5.97 -12.64
N PHE A 5 -17.72 5.33 -13.79
CA PHE A 5 -16.49 4.59 -14.07
C PHE A 5 -15.27 5.51 -14.02
N LEU A 6 -15.31 6.66 -14.70
CA LEU A 6 -14.21 7.61 -14.72
C LEU A 6 -13.90 8.17 -13.34
N LYS A 7 -14.93 8.56 -12.56
CA LYS A 7 -14.72 9.04 -11.18
C LYS A 7 -14.09 7.97 -10.31
N SER A 8 -14.63 6.76 -10.31
CA SER A 8 -14.12 5.65 -9.48
C SER A 8 -12.70 5.27 -9.87
N PHE A 9 -12.41 5.20 -11.17
CA PHE A 9 -11.07 4.93 -11.69
C PHE A 9 -10.08 6.01 -11.28
N LEU A 10 -10.43 7.30 -11.46
CA LEU A 10 -9.55 8.41 -11.08
C LEU A 10 -9.30 8.42 -9.57
N THR A 11 -10.33 8.19 -8.75
CA THR A 11 -10.16 8.08 -7.29
C THR A 11 -9.19 6.95 -6.95
N LEU A 12 -9.37 5.75 -7.52
CA LEU A 12 -8.48 4.61 -7.25
C LEU A 12 -7.06 4.88 -7.75
N PHE A 13 -6.91 5.47 -8.93
CA PHE A 13 -5.62 5.80 -9.53
C PHE A 13 -4.83 6.80 -8.66
N VAL A 14 -5.50 7.84 -8.17
CA VAL A 14 -4.88 8.83 -7.27
C VAL A 14 -4.54 8.21 -5.92
N VAL A 15 -5.43 7.40 -5.35
CA VAL A 15 -5.21 6.74 -4.05
C VAL A 15 -4.04 5.76 -4.10
N MET A 16 -3.89 4.97 -5.17
CA MET A 16 -2.76 4.03 -5.32
C MET A 16 -1.41 4.72 -5.57
N ASP A 17 -1.40 6.01 -5.95
CA ASP A 17 -0.21 6.79 -6.30
C ASP A 17 0.85 6.01 -7.10
N PRO A 18 0.51 5.49 -8.31
CA PRO A 18 1.44 4.69 -9.10
C PRO A 18 2.69 5.48 -9.49
N VAL A 19 2.63 6.80 -9.55
CA VAL A 19 3.78 7.66 -9.87
C VAL A 19 4.74 7.74 -8.68
N GLY A 20 4.24 7.97 -7.47
CA GLY A 20 5.04 7.96 -6.25
C GLY A 20 5.63 6.59 -5.90
N LEU A 21 4.99 5.50 -6.34
CA LEU A 21 5.51 4.14 -6.14
C LEU A 21 6.68 3.76 -7.06
N VAL A 22 6.88 4.46 -8.20
CA VAL A 22 7.97 4.11 -9.15
C VAL A 22 9.35 4.21 -8.49
N PRO A 23 9.75 5.32 -7.83
CA PRO A 23 11.05 5.41 -7.14
C PRO A 23 11.24 4.33 -6.07
N VAL A 24 10.19 4.01 -5.32
CA VAL A 24 10.23 2.96 -4.28
C VAL A 24 10.44 1.58 -4.89
N PHE A 25 9.72 1.27 -5.97
CA PHE A 25 9.91 0.01 -6.70
C PHE A 25 11.32 -0.11 -7.28
N LEU A 26 11.85 0.97 -7.85
CA LEU A 26 13.22 0.98 -8.40
C LEU A 26 14.27 0.82 -7.30
N ALA A 27 14.06 1.41 -6.12
CA ALA A 27 14.95 1.21 -4.97
C ALA A 27 14.97 -0.26 -4.50
N LEU A 28 13.82 -0.95 -4.54
CA LEU A 28 13.68 -2.33 -4.04
C LEU A 28 14.05 -3.41 -5.08
N ALA A 29 13.75 -3.18 -6.36
CA ALA A 29 13.85 -4.19 -7.41
C ALA A 29 14.69 -3.75 -8.62
N GLY A 30 15.10 -2.48 -8.72
CA GLY A 30 15.77 -1.91 -9.90
C GLY A 30 17.12 -2.53 -10.24
N GLY A 31 17.84 -3.06 -9.24
CA GLY A 31 19.11 -3.77 -9.44
C GLY A 31 18.97 -5.21 -10.00
N ARG A 32 17.74 -5.72 -10.14
CA ARG A 32 17.46 -7.09 -10.60
C ARG A 32 17.27 -7.16 -12.11
N SER A 33 17.30 -8.37 -12.67
CA SER A 33 17.04 -8.56 -14.10
C SER A 33 15.61 -8.14 -14.49
N PRO A 34 15.36 -7.71 -15.74
CA PRO A 34 14.01 -7.32 -16.18
C PRO A 34 12.95 -8.41 -15.98
N ARG A 35 13.35 -9.69 -16.07
CA ARG A 35 12.46 -10.83 -15.82
C ARG A 35 12.05 -10.94 -14.36
N GLU A 36 12.98 -10.71 -13.44
CA GLU A 36 12.70 -10.73 -12.00
C GLU A 36 11.86 -9.52 -11.58
N GLN A 37 12.16 -8.33 -12.12
CA GLN A 37 11.35 -7.14 -11.89
C GLN A 37 9.89 -7.38 -12.29
N ALA A 38 9.66 -7.94 -13.49
CA ALA A 38 8.31 -8.26 -13.96
C ALA A 38 7.62 -9.32 -13.07
N ARG A 39 8.37 -10.30 -12.55
CA ARG A 39 7.83 -11.31 -11.64
C ARG A 39 7.39 -10.70 -10.31
N ILE A 40 8.24 -9.85 -9.72
CA ILE A 40 7.96 -9.15 -8.46
C ILE A 40 6.73 -8.25 -8.63
N ALA A 41 6.71 -7.41 -9.68
CA ALA A 41 5.60 -6.51 -9.96
C ALA A 41 4.27 -7.28 -10.15
N ARG A 42 4.27 -8.36 -10.94
CA ARG A 42 3.06 -9.19 -11.13
C ARG A 42 2.59 -9.81 -9.82
N LYS A 43 3.52 -10.36 -9.02
CA LYS A 43 3.16 -10.96 -7.73
C LYS A 43 2.59 -9.91 -6.78
N ALA A 44 3.20 -8.72 -6.70
CA ALA A 44 2.73 -7.62 -5.87
C ALA A 44 1.31 -7.18 -6.26
N VAL A 45 1.06 -6.96 -7.56
CA VAL A 45 -0.26 -6.59 -8.08
C VAL A 45 -1.30 -7.68 -7.82
N LEU A 46 -0.95 -8.96 -7.97
CA LEU A 46 -1.89 -10.06 -7.69
C LEU A 46 -2.24 -10.18 -6.21
N VAL A 47 -1.25 -10.03 -5.33
CA VAL A 47 -1.48 -10.06 -3.87
C VAL A 47 -2.31 -8.86 -3.43
N ALA A 48 -1.95 -7.65 -3.85
CA ALA A 48 -2.69 -6.44 -3.55
C ALA A 48 -4.11 -6.48 -4.14
N GLY A 49 -4.26 -6.88 -5.41
CA GLY A 49 -5.55 -7.02 -6.06
C GLY A 49 -6.44 -8.07 -5.37
N GLY A 50 -5.87 -9.19 -4.94
CA GLY A 50 -6.56 -10.19 -4.13
C GLY A 50 -7.05 -9.62 -2.80
N LEU A 51 -6.20 -8.87 -2.09
CA LEU A 51 -6.54 -8.23 -0.82
C LEU A 51 -7.65 -7.18 -0.99
N LEU A 52 -7.51 -6.29 -1.97
CA LEU A 52 -8.51 -5.27 -2.29
C LEU A 52 -9.84 -5.89 -2.70
N THR A 53 -9.80 -6.96 -3.51
CA THR A 53 -11.01 -7.71 -3.91
C THR A 53 -11.67 -8.36 -2.70
N PHE A 54 -10.89 -8.92 -1.78
CA PHE A 54 -11.42 -9.48 -0.53
C PHE A 54 -12.13 -8.39 0.29
N PHE A 55 -11.50 -7.25 0.54
CA PHE A 55 -12.13 -6.16 1.29
C PHE A 55 -13.29 -5.50 0.53
N PHE A 56 -13.29 -5.51 -0.79
CA PHE A 56 -14.42 -5.06 -1.59
C PHE A 56 -15.69 -5.88 -1.31
N PHE A 57 -15.57 -7.21 -1.23
CA PHE A 57 -16.71 -8.08 -0.95
C PHE A 57 -17.04 -8.19 0.54
N PHE A 58 -16.03 -8.28 1.42
CA PHE A 58 -16.20 -8.63 2.82
C PHE A 58 -15.96 -7.47 3.80
N GLY A 59 -15.40 -6.34 3.35
CA GLY A 59 -14.96 -5.27 4.24
C GLY A 59 -16.10 -4.63 5.03
N ARG A 60 -17.28 -4.45 4.42
CA ARG A 60 -18.45 -3.90 5.13
C ARG A 60 -18.93 -4.84 6.24
N GLU A 61 -19.05 -6.13 5.96
CA GLU A 61 -19.47 -7.14 6.93
C GLU A 61 -18.46 -7.27 8.07
N LEU A 62 -17.17 -7.22 7.74
CA LEU A 62 -16.10 -7.23 8.74
C LEU A 62 -16.19 -6.01 9.66
N LEU A 63 -16.39 -4.81 9.12
CA LEU A 63 -16.55 -3.59 9.90
C LEU A 63 -17.82 -3.64 10.77
N ALA A 64 -18.93 -4.14 10.23
CA ALA A 64 -20.17 -4.31 10.97
C ALA A 64 -20.01 -5.30 12.14
N TYR A 65 -19.31 -6.41 11.92
CA TYR A 65 -18.96 -7.38 12.97
C TYR A 65 -18.11 -6.76 14.08
N LEU A 66 -17.19 -5.86 13.71
CA LEU A 66 -16.36 -5.11 14.68
C LEU A 66 -17.10 -3.94 15.34
N GLY A 67 -18.35 -3.64 14.94
CA GLY A 67 -19.09 -2.48 15.43
C GLY A 67 -18.52 -1.13 14.97
N ILE A 68 -17.75 -1.12 13.87
CA ILE A 68 -17.08 0.07 13.34
C ILE A 68 -17.85 0.61 12.14
N SER A 69 -18.14 1.92 12.14
CA SER A 69 -18.72 2.58 10.97
C SER A 69 -17.64 2.91 9.93
N LEU A 70 -18.04 2.96 8.65
CA LEU A 70 -17.15 3.38 7.57
C LEU A 70 -16.60 4.80 7.82
N ASP A 71 -17.42 5.67 8.42
CA ASP A 71 -17.01 7.04 8.74
C ASP A 71 -15.98 7.09 9.87
N ALA A 72 -16.10 6.23 10.89
CA ALA A 72 -15.08 6.09 11.93
C ALA A 72 -13.75 5.61 11.33
N LEU A 73 -13.77 4.65 10.41
CA LEU A 73 -12.58 4.17 9.72
C LEU A 73 -11.91 5.30 8.90
N ARG A 74 -12.71 6.10 8.19
CA ARG A 74 -12.21 7.26 7.42
C ARG A 74 -11.55 8.31 8.32
N VAL A 75 -12.17 8.63 9.46
CA VAL A 75 -11.60 9.58 10.43
C VAL A 75 -10.30 9.05 11.02
N ALA A 76 -10.26 7.78 11.44
CA ALA A 76 -9.05 7.15 11.97
C ALA A 76 -7.91 7.11 10.94
N GLY A 77 -8.21 6.71 9.70
CA GLY A 77 -7.24 6.73 8.59
C GLY A 77 -6.73 8.14 8.30
N GLY A 78 -7.61 9.14 8.30
CA GLY A 78 -7.23 10.55 8.13
C GLY A 78 -6.28 11.04 9.24
N ILE A 79 -6.54 10.67 10.51
CA ILE A 79 -5.65 11.00 11.64
C ILE A 79 -4.30 10.31 11.49
N LEU A 80 -4.28 9.04 11.07
CA LEU A 80 -3.04 8.29 10.85
C LEU A 80 -2.20 8.94 9.73
N LEU A 81 -2.82 9.24 8.59
CA LEU A 81 -2.14 9.90 7.47
C LEU A 81 -1.64 11.31 7.84
N PHE A 82 -2.43 12.07 8.60
CA PHE A 82 -2.01 13.37 9.12
C PHE A 82 -0.79 13.27 10.03
N ARG A 83 -0.76 12.25 10.90
CA ARG A 83 0.38 11.96 11.76
C ARG A 83 1.62 11.59 10.95
N ILE A 84 1.51 10.66 10.00
CA ILE A 84 2.62 10.24 9.13
C ILE A 84 3.17 11.44 8.35
N ALA A 85 2.29 12.27 7.76
CA ALA A 85 2.71 13.47 7.05
C ALA A 85 3.46 14.46 7.97
N THR A 86 3.00 14.61 9.21
CA THR A 86 3.66 15.43 10.23
C THR A 86 5.04 14.88 10.58
N GLU A 87 5.16 13.58 10.81
CA GLU A 87 6.44 12.89 11.08
C GLU A 87 7.43 13.06 9.92
N MET A 88 6.96 12.99 8.68
CA MET A 88 7.76 13.25 7.47
C MET A 88 8.30 14.68 7.39
N VAL A 89 7.47 15.68 7.72
CA VAL A 89 7.88 17.11 7.70
C VAL A 89 8.89 17.41 8.80
N PHE A 90 8.68 16.86 9.99
CA PHE A 90 9.56 17.10 11.15
C PHE A 90 10.71 16.08 11.27
N ALA A 91 10.88 15.22 10.25
CA ALA A 91 11.96 14.24 10.10
C ALA A 91 12.28 13.44 11.38
N HIS A 92 11.24 13.07 12.15
CA HIS A 92 11.42 12.14 13.27
C HIS A 92 11.71 10.76 12.71
N HIS A 93 12.99 10.48 12.49
CA HIS A 93 13.46 9.14 12.18
C HIS A 93 13.48 8.37 13.51
N GLU A 94 12.35 7.75 13.87
CA GLU A 94 12.42 6.52 14.67
C GLU A 94 13.13 5.49 13.79
N ARG A 95 14.47 5.50 13.87
CA ARG A 95 15.30 4.56 13.15
C ARG A 95 15.07 3.20 13.80
N GLU A 96 14.29 2.33 13.16
CA GLU A 96 14.74 0.93 13.07
C GLU A 96 16.21 1.01 12.63
N THR A 97 17.10 0.32 13.34
CA THR A 97 18.51 0.35 12.94
C THR A 97 18.59 -0.10 11.49
N GLU A 98 19.48 0.50 10.69
CA GLU A 98 19.60 0.15 9.27
C GLU A 98 19.83 -1.35 9.05
N GLU A 99 20.38 -2.05 10.06
CA GLU A 99 20.50 -3.50 10.10
C GLU A 99 19.14 -4.21 10.26
N GLU A 100 18.30 -3.82 11.22
CA GLU A 100 16.97 -4.40 11.42
C GLU A 100 16.08 -4.24 10.16
N ALA A 101 16.11 -3.06 9.55
CA ALA A 101 15.35 -2.80 8.33
C ALA A 101 15.85 -3.63 7.13
N LYS A 102 17.18 -3.76 6.97
CA LYS A 102 17.78 -4.61 5.93
C LYS A 102 17.48 -6.08 6.15
N GLU A 103 17.58 -6.56 7.39
CA GLU A 103 17.35 -7.95 7.73
C GLU A 103 15.88 -8.34 7.54
N ALA A 104 14.95 -7.44 7.88
CA ALA A 104 13.53 -7.60 7.59
C ALA A 104 13.25 -7.67 6.07
N LEU A 105 13.89 -6.81 5.28
CA LEU A 105 13.80 -6.79 3.81
C LEU A 105 14.41 -8.04 3.15
N GLU A 106 15.48 -8.60 3.70
CA GLU A 106 16.08 -9.84 3.20
C GLU A 106 15.23 -11.07 3.50
N ARG A 107 14.56 -11.09 4.67
CA ARG A 107 13.69 -12.21 5.09
C ARG A 107 12.30 -12.16 4.47
N ALA A 108 11.80 -10.97 4.11
CA ALA A 108 10.49 -10.79 3.53
C ALA A 108 10.50 -10.91 1.99
N ASP A 109 9.45 -11.50 1.41
CA ASP A 109 9.24 -11.40 -0.03
C ASP A 109 8.83 -9.97 -0.37
N ILE A 110 9.73 -9.23 -1.02
CA ILE A 110 9.54 -7.84 -1.46
C ILE A 110 8.22 -7.64 -2.22
N SER A 111 7.77 -8.65 -2.96
CA SER A 111 6.50 -8.62 -3.69
C SER A 111 5.29 -8.54 -2.75
N VAL A 112 5.38 -9.13 -1.56
CA VAL A 112 4.32 -9.13 -0.53
C VAL A 112 4.50 -7.93 0.40
N PHE A 113 5.69 -7.78 0.99
CA PHE A 113 6.04 -6.68 1.87
C PHE A 113 7.35 -6.03 1.42
N PRO A 114 7.42 -4.71 1.19
CA PRO A 114 6.34 -3.73 1.39
C PRO A 114 5.44 -3.49 0.16
N LEU A 115 5.70 -4.11 -1.00
CA LEU A 115 5.04 -3.72 -2.26
C LEU A 115 3.52 -3.96 -2.25
N ALA A 116 3.05 -5.18 -2.02
CA ALA A 116 1.61 -5.42 -2.00
C ALA A 116 0.97 -4.78 -0.75
N ILE A 117 1.62 -4.94 0.40
CA ILE A 117 1.20 -4.39 1.70
C ILE A 117 2.42 -3.75 2.35
N PRO A 118 2.38 -2.47 2.76
CA PRO A 118 1.25 -1.54 2.68
C PRO A 118 1.20 -0.71 1.39
N LEU A 119 2.18 -0.78 0.48
CA LEU A 119 2.33 0.27 -0.53
C LEU A 119 1.23 0.34 -1.60
N ILE A 120 0.71 -0.80 -2.07
CA ILE A 120 -0.37 -0.81 -3.09
C ILE A 120 -1.76 -0.90 -2.46
N ALA A 121 -1.93 -1.76 -1.46
CA ALA A 121 -3.25 -2.05 -0.87
C ALA A 121 -3.49 -1.40 0.50
N GLY A 122 -2.48 -0.75 1.09
CA GLY A 122 -2.54 -0.12 2.41
C GLY A 122 -2.80 1.38 2.36
#